data_AF-A0A8S9LYE5-F1
#
_entry.id   AF-A0A8S9LYE5-F1
#
_cell.length_a   1.000
_cell.length_b   1.000
_cell.length_c   1.000
_cell.angle_alpha   90.00
_cell.angle_beta   90.00
_cell.angle_gamma   90.00
#
_symmetry.space_group_name_H-M   'P 1'
#
loop_
_entity.id
_entity.type
_entity.pdbx_description
1 polymer ?
#
loop_
_entity_poly.entity_id
_entity_poly.type
_entity_poly.pdbx_seq_one_letter_code
_entity_poly.pdbx_strand_id
1 'polypeptide(L)'
;MYSLLANSMSGDESVRQPAEAALSQSESRPGFCSCLMEVIASKDLVSHVNVRGISNEEKIHLRQKLLSHLREENYKIAEMLAVLISKIARFDYPREWPDLFSVLAQQLQSADVLASHRILMILFRTLKELSTKRLTADQRTFAEEIKPVKEVSPLLLNAVQSFLPYYSSFQNRDPKFWEFVKKACVKLMKVLAAIQSRHPYSFGDKCVLPVVVDFCLNKITDPEQASLPFEEFFIQCMVMVKSVLECKEYKPSLTGRVMDENGVTFEQRKKNASNAVSGIVSSLLPNERIVLLCNILVRRYPSNQQ
;
A
#
# COMPACT_ATOMS: atom_id res chain seq x y z
N MET A 1 -16.04 -31.93 2.03
CA MET A 1 -15.55 -30.76 1.27
C MET A 1 -14.83 -31.17 -0.01
N TYR A 2 -13.75 -31.96 0.07
CA TYR A 2 -13.01 -32.43 -1.11
C TYR A 2 -13.88 -33.10 -2.19
N SER A 3 -14.79 -34.02 -1.81
CA SER A 3 -15.71 -34.66 -2.74
C SER A 3 -16.68 -33.69 -3.42
N LEU A 4 -17.15 -32.66 -2.70
CA LEU A 4 -18.01 -31.62 -3.26
C LEU A 4 -17.26 -30.76 -4.27
N LEU A 5 -16.01 -30.38 -3.96
CA LEU A 5 -15.15 -29.63 -4.87
C LEU A 5 -14.76 -30.43 -6.12
N ALA A 6 -14.49 -31.73 -5.96
CA ALA A 6 -14.22 -32.61 -7.10
C ALA A 6 -15.45 -32.75 -8.00
N ASN A 7 -16.63 -32.93 -7.41
CA ASN A 7 -17.89 -33.09 -8.14
C ASN A 7 -18.32 -31.79 -8.84
N SER A 8 -18.03 -30.61 -8.29
CA SER A 8 -18.31 -29.33 -8.94
C SER A 8 -17.47 -29.09 -10.20
N MET A 9 -16.37 -29.83 -10.37
CA MET A 9 -15.54 -29.77 -11.58
C MET A 9 -15.94 -30.79 -12.64
N SER A 10 -16.98 -31.59 -12.39
CA SER A 10 -17.44 -32.61 -13.32
C SER A 10 -18.00 -31.99 -14.61
N GLY A 11 -17.75 -32.65 -15.75
CA GLY A 11 -18.44 -32.34 -17.01
C GLY A 11 -19.89 -32.82 -17.03
N ASP A 12 -20.26 -33.70 -16.10
CA ASP A 12 -21.63 -34.19 -15.93
C ASP A 12 -22.44 -33.23 -15.04
N GLU A 13 -23.46 -32.63 -15.63
CA GLU A 13 -24.32 -31.64 -14.98
C GLU A 13 -25.14 -32.24 -13.81
N SER A 14 -25.48 -33.53 -13.88
CA SER A 14 -26.21 -34.23 -12.82
C SER A 14 -25.38 -34.40 -11.55
N VAL A 15 -24.04 -34.41 -11.68
CA VAL A 15 -23.09 -34.47 -10.58
C VAL A 15 -22.66 -33.07 -10.14
N ARG A 16 -22.50 -32.15 -11.10
CA ARG A 16 -22.03 -30.79 -10.85
C ARG A 16 -23.06 -29.93 -10.12
N GLN A 17 -24.31 -29.87 -10.59
CA GLN A 17 -25.33 -28.97 -10.01
C GLN A 17 -25.60 -29.24 -8.52
N PRO A 18 -25.77 -30.51 -8.06
CA PRO A 18 -25.97 -30.77 -6.64
C PRO A 18 -24.75 -30.40 -5.79
N ALA A 19 -23.54 -30.59 -6.33
CA ALA A 19 -22.30 -30.25 -5.64
C ALA A 19 -22.13 -28.73 -5.49
N GLU A 20 -22.40 -27.94 -6.54
CA GLU A 20 -22.38 -26.48 -6.49
C GLU A 20 -23.43 -25.92 -5.52
N ALA A 21 -24.65 -26.49 -5.53
CA ALA A 21 -25.71 -26.09 -4.59
C ALA A 21 -25.34 -26.38 -3.12
N ALA A 22 -24.76 -27.54 -2.85
CA ALA A 22 -24.31 -27.92 -1.51
C ALA A 22 -23.14 -27.05 -1.01
N LEU A 23 -22.23 -26.67 -1.91
CA LEU A 23 -21.15 -25.72 -1.61
C LEU A 23 -21.72 -24.34 -1.27
N SER A 24 -22.64 -23.82 -2.07
CA SER A 24 -23.28 -22.51 -1.84
C SER A 24 -24.02 -22.45 -0.50
N GLN A 25 -24.75 -23.51 -0.14
CA GLN A 25 -25.41 -23.59 1.17
C GLN A 25 -24.42 -23.64 2.34
N SER A 26 -23.24 -24.21 2.12
CA SER A 26 -22.21 -24.37 3.15
C SER A 26 -21.37 -23.11 3.40
N GLU A 27 -21.41 -22.11 2.51
CA GLU A 27 -20.60 -20.89 2.61
C GLU A 27 -20.82 -20.11 3.92
N SER A 28 -22.02 -20.19 4.49
CA SER A 28 -22.38 -19.48 5.72
C SER A 28 -22.01 -20.22 7.01
N ARG A 29 -21.52 -21.47 6.92
CA ARG A 29 -21.22 -22.28 8.10
C ARG A 29 -19.86 -21.91 8.70
N PRO A 30 -19.74 -21.76 10.05
CA PRO A 30 -18.46 -21.56 10.71
C PRO A 30 -17.45 -22.66 10.35
N GLY A 31 -16.18 -22.31 10.15
CA GLY A 31 -15.13 -23.27 9.77
C GLY A 31 -15.10 -23.64 8.28
N PHE A 32 -16.07 -23.22 7.46
CA PHE A 32 -16.08 -23.50 6.01
C PHE A 32 -14.84 -22.90 5.32
N CYS A 33 -14.50 -21.65 5.64
CA CYS A 33 -13.34 -20.98 5.06
C CYS A 33 -12.01 -21.56 5.56
N SER A 34 -11.96 -21.97 6.84
CA SER A 34 -10.82 -22.71 7.39
C SER A 34 -10.61 -24.04 6.67
N CYS A 35 -11.68 -24.79 6.44
CA CYS A 35 -11.64 -26.05 5.69
C CYS A 35 -11.21 -25.81 4.22
N LEU A 36 -11.70 -24.76 3.56
CA LEU A 36 -11.21 -24.38 2.22
C LEU A 36 -9.73 -24.03 2.23
N MET A 37 -9.26 -23.28 3.23
CA MET A 37 -7.84 -22.95 3.35
C MET A 37 -6.98 -24.18 3.60
N GLU A 38 -7.45 -25.14 4.40
CA GLU A 38 -6.78 -26.44 4.57
C GLU A 38 -6.72 -27.24 3.26
N VAL A 39 -7.80 -27.22 2.47
CA VAL A 39 -7.83 -27.86 1.14
C VAL A 39 -6.88 -27.16 0.16
N ILE A 40 -6.89 -25.82 0.11
CA ILE A 40 -5.97 -25.02 -0.72
C ILE A 40 -4.51 -25.29 -0.33
N ALA A 41 -4.23 -25.37 0.96
CA ALA A 41 -2.91 -25.67 1.50
C ALA A 41 -2.48 -27.14 1.31
N SER A 42 -3.40 -28.07 1.04
CA SER A 42 -3.13 -29.51 0.87
C SER A 42 -2.99 -29.96 -0.59
N LYS A 43 -2.72 -29.01 -1.50
CA LYS A 43 -2.58 -29.11 -2.97
C LYS A 43 -3.88 -28.93 -3.76
N ASP A 44 -3.76 -28.07 -4.78
CA ASP A 44 -4.66 -27.77 -5.91
C ASP A 44 -6.18 -27.72 -5.64
N LEU A 45 -6.75 -26.51 -5.48
CA LEU A 45 -7.87 -25.99 -6.31
C LEU A 45 -8.38 -24.58 -5.88
N VAL A 46 -8.69 -23.79 -6.91
CA VAL A 46 -9.68 -22.69 -7.12
C VAL A 46 -9.83 -21.53 -6.12
N SER A 47 -9.70 -20.35 -6.73
CA SER A 47 -10.06 -19.02 -6.25
C SER A 47 -11.56 -18.77 -6.32
N HIS A 48 -12.23 -18.54 -5.19
CA HIS A 48 -13.34 -17.60 -4.97
C HIS A 48 -13.84 -17.80 -3.53
N VAL A 49 -13.34 -17.00 -2.59
CA VAL A 49 -13.88 -16.99 -1.22
C VAL A 49 -14.44 -15.61 -0.95
N ASN A 50 -15.77 -15.52 -0.83
CA ASN A 50 -16.47 -14.31 -0.44
C ASN A 50 -16.98 -14.52 0.99
N VAL A 51 -16.18 -14.14 1.99
CA VAL A 51 -16.53 -14.46 3.38
C VAL A 51 -17.40 -13.38 4.01
N ARG A 52 -18.63 -13.74 4.34
CA ARG A 52 -19.45 -13.01 5.33
C ARG A 52 -19.86 -14.01 6.42
N GLY A 53 -19.52 -13.72 7.68
CA GLY A 53 -19.97 -14.51 8.84
C GLY A 53 -18.90 -15.25 9.68
N ILE A 54 -17.61 -15.08 9.40
CA ILE A 54 -16.52 -15.72 10.18
C ILE A 54 -16.23 -15.02 11.53
N SER A 55 -15.97 -15.83 12.57
CA SER A 55 -15.60 -15.34 13.91
C SER A 55 -14.21 -14.68 13.91
N ASN A 56 -13.92 -13.92 14.96
CA ASN A 56 -12.61 -13.25 15.07
C ASN A 56 -11.47 -14.24 15.28
N GLU A 57 -11.72 -15.31 16.03
CA GLU A 57 -10.77 -16.42 16.24
C GLU A 57 -10.46 -17.11 14.91
N GLU A 58 -11.48 -17.34 14.08
CA GLU A 58 -11.32 -17.93 12.75
C GLU A 58 -10.50 -17.00 11.84
N LYS A 59 -10.74 -15.68 11.87
CA LYS A 59 -9.92 -14.71 11.13
C LYS A 59 -8.46 -14.74 11.54
N ILE A 60 -8.16 -14.78 12.84
CA ILE A 60 -6.78 -14.85 13.35
C ILE A 60 -6.11 -16.13 12.88
N HIS A 61 -6.80 -17.27 13.00
CA HIS A 61 -6.31 -18.56 12.54
C HIS A 61 -5.99 -18.55 11.04
N LEU A 62 -6.91 -18.03 10.21
CA LEU A 62 -6.73 -17.92 8.76
C LEU A 62 -5.52 -17.06 8.39
N ARG A 63 -5.33 -15.92 9.06
CA ARG A 63 -4.18 -15.03 8.83
C ARG A 63 -2.85 -15.73 9.15
N GLN A 64 -2.77 -16.41 10.30
CA GLN A 64 -1.58 -17.18 10.69
C GLN A 64 -1.31 -18.33 9.71
N LYS A 65 -2.35 -19.07 9.33
CA LYS A 65 -2.25 -20.18 8.38
C LYS A 65 -1.79 -19.71 7.00
N LEU A 66 -2.31 -18.58 6.50
CA LEU A 66 -1.84 -18.00 5.23
C LEU A 66 -0.33 -17.68 5.28
N LEU A 67 0.14 -17.10 6.38
CA LEU A 67 1.54 -16.75 6.58
C LEU A 67 2.44 -17.95 6.87
N SER A 68 1.90 -19.15 7.14
CA SER A 68 2.72 -20.36 7.26
C SER A 68 3.05 -21.00 5.90
N HIS A 69 2.44 -20.54 4.80
CA HIS A 69 2.63 -21.10 3.45
C HIS A 69 3.49 -20.20 2.55
N LEU A 70 4.39 -19.41 3.14
CA LEU A 70 5.28 -18.49 2.41
C LEU A 70 6.31 -19.22 1.54
N ARG A 71 6.45 -20.54 1.66
CA ARG A 71 7.33 -21.36 0.82
C ARG A 71 6.54 -22.26 -0.14
N GLU A 72 5.34 -21.85 -0.56
CA GLU A 72 4.53 -22.60 -1.52
C GLU A 72 5.28 -22.78 -2.86
N GLU A 73 5.48 -24.04 -3.23
CA GLU A 73 6.25 -24.44 -4.40
C GLU A 73 5.46 -24.20 -5.68
N ASN A 74 4.16 -24.50 -5.68
CA ASN A 74 3.28 -24.29 -6.81
C ASN A 74 3.01 -22.80 -7.01
N TYR A 75 3.51 -22.25 -8.12
CA TYR A 75 3.38 -20.82 -8.43
C TYR A 75 1.92 -20.33 -8.46
N LYS A 76 0.99 -21.12 -8.99
CA LYS A 76 -0.43 -20.72 -9.07
C LYS A 76 -1.08 -20.64 -7.69
N ILE A 77 -0.77 -21.59 -6.82
CA ILE A 77 -1.25 -21.58 -5.43
C ILE A 77 -0.63 -20.40 -4.69
N ALA A 78 0.67 -20.16 -4.85
CA ALA A 78 1.32 -19.01 -4.25
C ALA A 78 0.71 -17.68 -4.72
N GLU A 79 0.39 -17.54 -6.00
CA GLU A 79 -0.29 -16.35 -6.53
C GLU A 79 -1.67 -16.17 -5.90
N MET A 80 -2.43 -17.26 -5.75
CA MET A 80 -3.73 -17.24 -5.09
C MET A 80 -3.62 -16.85 -3.61
N LEU A 81 -2.64 -17.39 -2.88
CA LEU A 81 -2.36 -16.98 -1.49
C LEU A 81 -2.05 -15.49 -1.41
N ALA A 82 -1.25 -14.96 -2.34
CA ALA A 82 -0.98 -13.53 -2.42
C ALA A 82 -2.25 -12.71 -2.72
N VAL A 83 -3.16 -13.20 -3.56
CA VAL A 83 -4.48 -12.57 -3.80
C VAL A 83 -5.27 -12.54 -2.51
N LEU A 84 -5.43 -13.67 -1.84
CA LEU A 84 -6.20 -13.80 -0.62
C LEU A 84 -5.67 -12.89 0.48
N ILE A 85 -4.37 -12.94 0.77
CA ILE A 85 -3.73 -12.05 1.75
C ILE A 85 -3.98 -10.59 1.40
N SER A 86 -3.80 -10.19 0.13
CA SER A 86 -4.03 -8.80 -0.29
C SER A 86 -5.48 -8.36 -0.10
N LYS A 87 -6.45 -9.24 -0.38
CA LYS A 87 -7.88 -8.95 -0.22
C LYS A 87 -8.28 -8.86 1.24
N ILE A 88 -7.79 -9.76 2.10
CA ILE A 88 -8.01 -9.69 3.54
C ILE A 88 -7.40 -8.40 4.10
N ALA A 89 -6.15 -8.11 3.74
CA ALA A 89 -5.47 -6.88 4.16
C ALA A 89 -6.25 -5.61 3.75
N ARG A 90 -6.94 -5.59 2.61
CA ARG A 90 -7.78 -4.44 2.20
C ARG A 90 -8.84 -4.06 3.24
N PHE A 91 -9.35 -5.03 3.99
CA PHE A 91 -10.40 -4.83 5.00
C PHE A 91 -9.82 -4.78 6.41
N ASP A 92 -8.84 -5.63 6.69
CA ASP A 92 -8.35 -5.88 8.05
C ASP A 92 -7.13 -4.99 8.39
N TYR A 93 -6.37 -4.56 7.40
CA TYR A 93 -5.23 -3.68 7.62
C TYR A 93 -5.67 -2.20 7.71
N PRO A 94 -5.19 -1.42 8.69
CA PRO A 94 -4.19 -1.81 9.71
C PRO A 94 -4.74 -2.21 11.07
N ARG A 95 -6.03 -2.07 11.32
CA ARG A 95 -6.58 -2.21 12.69
C ARG A 95 -6.60 -3.64 13.19
N GLU A 96 -7.03 -4.56 12.34
CA GLU A 96 -7.25 -5.97 12.68
C GLU A 96 -6.03 -6.84 12.33
N TRP A 97 -5.14 -6.38 11.44
CA TRP A 97 -3.94 -7.11 11.03
C TRP A 97 -2.67 -6.24 10.99
N PRO A 98 -2.32 -5.52 12.07
CA PRO A 98 -1.28 -4.47 12.06
C PRO A 98 0.13 -4.97 11.73
N ASP A 99 0.43 -6.23 12.05
CA ASP A 99 1.75 -6.86 11.99
C ASP A 99 2.07 -7.53 10.64
N LEU A 100 1.15 -7.50 9.67
CA LEU A 100 1.31 -8.17 8.37
C LEU A 100 2.65 -7.87 7.69
N PHE A 101 3.01 -6.59 7.55
CA PHE A 101 4.25 -6.19 6.87
C PHE A 101 5.50 -6.53 7.68
N SER A 102 5.46 -6.36 9.00
CA SER A 102 6.60 -6.67 9.87
C SER A 102 6.90 -8.17 9.88
N VAL A 103 5.88 -9.03 9.92
CA VAL A 103 6.05 -10.48 9.86
C VAL A 103 6.64 -10.90 8.51
N LEU A 104 6.11 -10.38 7.40
CA LEU A 104 6.65 -10.68 6.06
C LEU A 104 8.11 -10.22 5.92
N ALA A 105 8.45 -9.04 6.43
CA ALA A 105 9.82 -8.52 6.40
C ALA A 105 10.78 -9.34 7.26
N GLN A 106 10.33 -9.82 8.43
CA GLN A 106 11.13 -10.68 9.29
C GLN A 106 11.39 -12.04 8.62
N GLN A 107 10.36 -12.66 8.05
CA GLN A 107 10.49 -13.96 7.36
C GLN A 107 11.42 -13.88 6.15
N LEU A 108 11.47 -12.73 5.49
CA LEU A 108 12.35 -12.46 4.35
C LEU A 108 13.84 -12.49 4.72
N GLN A 109 14.21 -12.11 5.96
CA GLN A 109 15.61 -12.06 6.39
C GLN A 109 16.29 -13.44 6.41
N SER A 110 15.52 -14.49 6.67
CA SER A 110 16.00 -15.89 6.73
C SER A 110 15.49 -16.74 5.57
N ALA A 111 14.89 -16.13 4.54
CA ALA A 111 14.25 -16.85 3.45
C ALA A 111 15.26 -17.41 2.43
N ASP A 112 14.98 -18.61 1.90
CA ASP A 112 15.64 -19.10 0.69
C ASP A 112 15.11 -18.36 -0.55
N VAL A 113 15.66 -18.64 -1.73
CA VAL A 113 15.29 -17.96 -3.00
C VAL A 113 13.80 -18.11 -3.30
N LEU A 114 13.23 -19.28 -3.02
CA LEU A 114 11.81 -19.58 -3.29
C LEU A 114 10.91 -18.77 -2.34
N ALA A 115 11.13 -18.88 -1.03
CA ALA A 115 10.37 -18.16 -0.03
C ALA A 115 10.49 -16.64 -0.22
N SER A 116 11.70 -16.15 -0.54
CA SER A 116 11.92 -14.74 -0.88
C SER A 116 10.99 -14.32 -2.02
N HIS A 117 10.99 -15.04 -3.14
CA HIS A 117 10.11 -14.73 -4.26
C HIS A 117 8.61 -14.70 -3.86
N ARG A 118 8.14 -15.63 -3.02
CA ARG A 118 6.72 -15.69 -2.61
C ARG A 118 6.35 -14.54 -1.66
N ILE A 119 7.18 -14.28 -0.64
CA ILE A 119 7.00 -13.19 0.31
C ILE A 119 6.91 -11.86 -0.44
N LEU A 120 7.81 -11.66 -1.40
CA LEU A 120 7.82 -10.46 -2.23
C LEU A 120 6.58 -10.30 -3.11
N MET A 121 6.10 -11.39 -3.71
CA MET A 121 4.85 -11.39 -4.47
C MET A 121 3.65 -10.96 -3.59
N ILE A 122 3.59 -11.47 -2.36
CA ILE A 122 2.55 -11.09 -1.38
C ILE A 122 2.66 -9.61 -1.03
N LEU A 123 3.87 -9.13 -0.73
CA LEU A 123 4.12 -7.71 -0.43
C LEU A 123 3.66 -6.81 -1.57
N PHE A 124 4.12 -7.07 -2.79
CA PHE A 124 3.76 -6.26 -3.96
C PHE A 124 2.25 -6.23 -4.20
N ARG A 125 1.59 -7.39 -4.14
CA ARG A 125 0.15 -7.50 -4.40
C ARG A 125 -0.67 -6.81 -3.31
N THR A 126 -0.29 -6.97 -2.06
CA THR A 126 -0.93 -6.32 -0.90
C THR A 126 -0.83 -4.80 -1.02
N LEU A 127 0.36 -4.27 -1.35
CA LEU A 127 0.56 -2.84 -1.57
C LEU A 127 -0.27 -2.30 -2.72
N LYS A 128 -0.33 -3.03 -3.85
CA LYS A 128 -1.19 -2.67 -4.99
C LYS A 128 -2.67 -2.66 -4.58
N GLU A 129 -3.14 -3.67 -3.84
CA GLU A 129 -4.53 -3.76 -3.41
C GLU A 129 -4.92 -2.61 -2.48
N LEU A 130 -4.07 -2.30 -1.48
CA LEU A 130 -4.27 -1.18 -0.56
C LEU A 130 -4.28 0.18 -1.29
N SER A 131 -3.42 0.33 -2.31
CA SER A 131 -3.34 1.56 -3.12
C SER A 131 -4.55 1.81 -4.03
N THR A 132 -5.24 0.76 -4.44
CA THR A 132 -6.35 0.82 -5.41
C THR A 132 -7.71 0.90 -4.73
N LYS A 133 -7.74 1.08 -3.40
CA LYS A 133 -8.96 1.34 -2.64
C LYS A 133 -9.56 2.68 -3.05
N ARG A 134 -10.35 2.66 -4.13
CA ARG A 134 -11.27 3.72 -4.53
C ARG A 134 -12.28 3.90 -3.38
N LEU A 135 -12.21 5.03 -2.69
CA LEU A 135 -13.33 5.51 -1.90
C LEU A 135 -14.36 6.07 -2.90
N THR A 136 -15.27 5.22 -3.36
CA THR A 136 -16.30 5.58 -4.34
C THR A 136 -17.46 6.38 -3.74
N ALA A 137 -17.59 6.46 -2.42
CA ALA A 137 -18.58 7.32 -1.76
C ALA A 137 -18.16 8.79 -1.68
N ASP A 138 -16.87 9.11 -1.92
CA ASP A 138 -16.26 10.37 -1.46
C ASP A 138 -16.19 11.51 -2.47
N GLN A 139 -16.87 11.40 -3.62
CA GLN A 139 -16.90 12.51 -4.58
C GLN A 139 -17.59 13.78 -4.04
N ARG A 140 -18.40 13.67 -2.98
CA ARG A 140 -18.95 14.80 -2.21
C ARG A 140 -18.23 15.04 -0.87
N THR A 141 -17.46 14.05 -0.38
CA THR A 141 -16.67 14.05 0.87
C THR A 141 -15.24 14.54 0.66
N PHE A 142 -14.85 15.04 -0.52
CA PHE A 142 -13.49 15.53 -0.77
C PHE A 142 -13.07 16.71 0.12
N ALA A 143 -14.01 17.34 0.81
CA ALA A 143 -13.76 18.39 1.81
C ALA A 143 -13.48 17.86 3.22
N GLU A 144 -13.77 16.59 3.48
CA GLU A 144 -13.71 16.00 4.82
C GLU A 144 -12.51 15.07 4.93
N GLU A 145 -11.81 15.18 6.06
CA GLU A 145 -10.69 14.33 6.33
C GLU A 145 -11.15 12.89 6.53
N ILE A 146 -10.64 11.99 5.72
CA ILE A 146 -10.99 10.58 5.78
C ILE A 146 -9.92 9.81 6.56
N LYS A 147 -10.35 9.17 7.65
CA LYS A 147 -9.50 8.38 8.55
C LYS A 147 -8.60 7.35 7.83
N PRO A 148 -9.05 6.64 6.76
CA PRO A 148 -8.19 5.69 6.05
C PRO A 148 -6.91 6.28 5.47
N VAL A 149 -6.90 7.54 5.02
CA VAL A 149 -5.68 8.17 4.46
C VAL A 149 -4.63 8.38 5.56
N LYS A 150 -5.08 8.76 6.76
CA LYS A 150 -4.22 8.94 7.95
C LYS A 150 -3.64 7.64 8.45
N GLU A 151 -4.36 6.54 8.27
CA GLU A 151 -3.93 5.19 8.64
C GLU A 151 -2.99 4.58 7.61
N VAL A 152 -3.32 4.65 6.31
CA VAL A 152 -2.59 3.93 5.26
C VAL A 152 -1.28 4.63 4.86
N SER A 153 -1.24 5.96 4.81
CA SER A 153 -0.09 6.69 4.28
C SER A 153 1.20 6.46 5.10
N PRO A 154 1.18 6.54 6.45
CA PRO A 154 2.37 6.24 7.26
C PRO A 154 2.85 4.79 7.09
N LEU A 155 1.94 3.86 6.82
CA LEU A 155 2.26 2.44 6.69
C LEU A 155 2.93 2.11 5.36
N LEU A 156 2.48 2.76 4.28
CA LEU A 156 3.17 2.70 3.00
C LEU A 156 4.58 3.29 3.12
N LEU A 157 4.74 4.38 3.87
CA LEU A 157 6.05 4.97 4.13
C LEU A 157 6.95 4.03 4.94
N ASN A 158 6.44 3.43 6.00
CA ASN A 158 7.18 2.45 6.81
C ASN A 158 7.62 1.25 5.97
N ALA A 159 6.78 0.79 5.03
CA ALA A 159 7.16 -0.26 4.09
C ALA A 159 8.31 0.18 3.16
N VAL A 160 8.30 1.42 2.65
CA VAL A 160 9.44 1.95 1.88
C VAL A 160 10.71 1.94 2.75
N GLN A 161 10.61 2.43 3.98
CA GLN A 161 11.75 2.50 4.90
C GLN A 161 12.32 1.13 5.23
N SER A 162 11.48 0.09 5.35
CA SER A 162 11.95 -1.27 5.60
C SER A 162 12.62 -1.91 4.39
N PHE A 163 12.25 -1.53 3.16
CA PHE A 163 12.89 -2.03 1.94
C PHE A 163 14.21 -1.34 1.59
N LEU A 164 14.35 -0.04 1.89
CA LEU A 164 15.50 0.75 1.46
C LEU A 164 16.88 0.20 1.88
N PRO A 165 17.10 -0.33 3.10
CA PRO A 165 18.40 -0.89 3.51
C PRO A 165 18.87 -2.05 2.62
N TYR A 166 17.94 -2.76 1.98
CA TYR A 166 18.28 -3.88 1.10
C TYR A 166 18.79 -3.43 -0.27
N TYR A 167 18.52 -2.19 -0.68
CA TYR A 167 19.01 -1.67 -1.96
C TYR A 167 20.54 -1.64 -2.01
N SER A 168 21.19 -1.12 -0.96
CA SER A 168 22.66 -1.08 -0.88
C SER A 168 23.27 -2.45 -0.59
N SER A 169 22.56 -3.30 0.16
CA SER A 169 23.11 -4.56 0.69
C SER A 169 23.03 -5.74 -0.30
N PHE A 170 22.09 -5.73 -1.25
CA PHE A 170 21.77 -6.92 -2.08
C PHE A 170 22.08 -6.80 -3.57
N GLN A 171 22.66 -5.69 -4.04
CA GLN A 171 22.95 -5.48 -5.48
C GLN A 171 23.69 -6.66 -6.13
N ASN A 172 24.71 -7.21 -5.44
CA ASN A 172 25.54 -8.30 -5.97
C ASN A 172 25.21 -9.68 -5.37
N ARG A 173 24.27 -9.75 -4.40
CA ARG A 173 23.95 -11.01 -3.68
C ARG A 173 22.74 -11.72 -4.27
N ASP A 174 21.71 -10.97 -4.64
CA ASP A 174 20.51 -11.51 -5.29
C ASP A 174 19.92 -10.45 -6.23
N PRO A 175 20.25 -10.51 -7.54
CA PRO A 175 19.78 -9.54 -8.52
C PRO A 175 18.24 -9.50 -8.68
N LYS A 176 17.56 -10.64 -8.47
CA LYS A 176 16.09 -10.70 -8.60
C LYS A 176 15.43 -10.01 -7.41
N PHE A 177 15.92 -10.28 -6.21
CA PHE A 177 15.48 -9.61 -4.98
C PHE A 177 15.77 -8.10 -5.03
N TRP A 178 16.96 -7.72 -5.49
CA TRP A 178 17.34 -6.32 -5.62
C TRP A 178 16.45 -5.55 -6.61
N GLU A 179 16.17 -6.14 -7.78
CA GLU A 179 15.24 -5.55 -8.76
C GLU A 179 13.81 -5.47 -8.22
N PHE A 180 13.40 -6.43 -7.38
CA PHE A 180 12.14 -6.33 -6.67
C PHE A 180 12.11 -5.14 -5.70
N VAL A 181 13.12 -5.00 -4.85
CA VAL A 181 13.22 -3.90 -3.86
C VAL A 181 13.10 -2.56 -4.59
N LYS A 182 13.77 -2.44 -5.73
CA LYS A 182 13.69 -1.25 -6.57
C LYS A 182 12.24 -0.94 -6.99
N LYS A 183 11.58 -1.93 -7.61
CA LYS A 183 10.20 -1.78 -8.08
C LYS A 183 9.23 -1.50 -6.93
N ALA A 184 9.40 -2.13 -5.78
CA ALA A 184 8.55 -1.96 -4.61
C ALA A 184 8.64 -0.52 -4.07
N CYS A 185 9.85 0.00 -3.80
CA CYS A 185 10.06 1.36 -3.31
C CYS A 185 9.47 2.41 -4.26
N VAL A 186 9.76 2.30 -5.56
CA VAL A 186 9.22 3.22 -6.58
C VAL A 186 7.70 3.16 -6.64
N LYS A 187 7.11 1.96 -6.60
CA LYS A 187 5.65 1.79 -6.68
C LYS A 187 4.96 2.38 -5.46
N LEU A 188 5.49 2.13 -4.26
CA LEU A 188 4.97 2.66 -3.00
C LEU A 188 4.97 4.19 -2.98
N MET A 189 6.05 4.82 -3.40
CA MET A 189 6.11 6.28 -3.50
C MET A 189 5.11 6.85 -4.50
N LYS A 190 4.93 6.20 -5.66
CA LYS A 190 3.87 6.58 -6.63
C LYS A 190 2.48 6.49 -6.02
N VAL A 191 2.24 5.49 -5.17
CA VAL A 191 0.96 5.36 -4.46
C VAL A 191 0.75 6.51 -3.48
N LEU A 192 1.78 6.87 -2.69
CA LEU A 192 1.69 8.01 -1.77
C LEU A 192 1.37 9.32 -2.51
N ALA A 193 2.05 9.58 -3.63
CA ALA A 193 1.77 10.74 -4.46
C ALA A 193 0.34 10.72 -5.02
N ALA A 194 -0.14 9.55 -5.45
CA ALA A 194 -1.52 9.39 -5.91
C ALA A 194 -2.54 9.65 -4.78
N ILE A 195 -2.29 9.17 -3.56
CA ILE A 195 -3.15 9.43 -2.39
C ILE A 195 -3.18 10.94 -2.11
N GLN A 196 -2.03 11.61 -2.08
CA GLN A 196 -1.95 13.05 -1.84
C GLN A 196 -2.71 13.85 -2.88
N SER A 197 -2.53 13.54 -4.17
CA SER A 197 -3.24 14.22 -5.27
C SER A 197 -4.76 14.05 -5.20
N ARG A 198 -5.23 12.91 -4.68
CA ARG A 198 -6.65 12.57 -4.63
C ARG A 198 -7.33 13.02 -3.35
N HIS A 199 -6.60 13.06 -2.24
CA HIS A 199 -7.10 13.40 -0.91
C HIS A 199 -6.20 14.43 -0.21
N PRO A 200 -6.01 15.62 -0.79
CA PRO A 200 -5.03 16.59 -0.31
C PRO A 200 -5.32 17.02 1.13
N TYR A 201 -6.59 17.26 1.51
CA TYR A 201 -6.93 17.67 2.88
C TYR A 201 -6.58 16.60 3.92
N SER A 202 -6.89 15.33 3.64
CA SER A 202 -6.57 14.23 4.57
C SER A 202 -5.08 13.95 4.64
N PHE A 203 -4.38 14.07 3.50
CA PHE A 203 -2.94 13.88 3.44
C PHE A 203 -2.18 15.04 4.09
N GLY A 204 -2.74 16.24 4.08
CA GLY A 204 -2.22 17.45 4.71
C GLY A 204 -2.23 17.43 6.24
N ASP A 205 -2.88 16.43 6.85
CA ASP A 205 -2.92 16.25 8.29
C ASP A 205 -1.52 16.12 8.91
N LYS A 206 -1.36 16.65 10.12
CA LYS A 206 -0.11 16.67 10.89
C LYS A 206 0.51 15.29 11.14
N CYS A 207 -0.27 14.22 11.09
CA CYS A 207 0.23 12.86 11.28
C CYS A 207 0.76 12.23 9.99
N VAL A 208 0.49 12.83 8.82
CA VAL A 208 0.82 12.27 7.51
C VAL A 208 1.83 13.14 6.78
N LEU A 209 1.46 14.38 6.49
CA LEU A 209 2.23 15.26 5.62
C LEU A 209 3.69 15.41 6.07
N PRO A 210 3.99 15.76 7.35
CA PRO A 210 5.36 16.01 7.74
C PRO A 210 6.21 14.76 7.67
N VAL A 211 5.66 13.61 8.05
CA VAL A 211 6.41 12.34 8.06
C VAL A 211 6.82 11.95 6.63
N VAL A 212 5.90 12.05 5.66
CA VAL A 212 6.17 11.70 4.27
C VAL A 212 7.10 12.71 3.59
N VAL A 213 6.83 14.00 3.76
CA VAL A 213 7.61 15.06 3.10
C VAL A 213 9.01 15.16 3.69
N ASP A 214 9.16 15.10 5.01
CA ASP A 214 10.49 15.14 5.65
C ASP A 214 11.34 13.94 5.21
N PHE A 215 10.75 12.75 5.17
CA PHE A 215 11.44 11.57 4.63
C PHE A 215 11.92 11.79 3.19
N CYS A 216 11.06 12.31 2.31
CA CYS A 216 11.44 12.56 0.91
C CYS A 216 12.57 13.59 0.81
N LEU A 217 12.46 14.70 1.55
CA LEU A 217 13.48 15.73 1.58
C LEU A 217 14.81 15.20 2.09
N ASN A 218 14.82 14.46 3.20
CA ASN A 218 16.01 13.83 3.73
C ASN A 218 16.65 12.87 2.72
N LYS A 219 15.84 12.09 1.98
CA LYS A 219 16.36 11.20 0.94
C LYS A 219 16.93 11.94 -0.26
N ILE A 220 16.34 13.07 -0.67
CA ILE A 220 16.88 13.89 -1.75
C ILE A 220 18.21 14.54 -1.33
N THR A 221 18.34 14.93 -0.05
CA THR A 221 19.53 15.63 0.46
C THR A 221 20.62 14.72 1.02
N ASP A 222 20.43 13.40 0.98
CA ASP A 222 21.33 12.41 1.58
C ASP A 222 22.67 12.32 0.81
N PRO A 223 23.81 12.70 1.43
CA PRO A 223 25.12 12.69 0.77
C PRO A 223 25.68 11.28 0.57
N GLU A 224 25.24 10.28 1.33
CA GLU A 224 25.76 8.90 1.24
C GLU A 224 25.38 8.19 -0.06
N GLN A 225 24.42 8.74 -0.79
CA GLN A 225 23.86 8.15 -2.01
C GLN A 225 24.61 8.56 -3.29
N ALA A 226 25.76 9.22 -3.18
CA ALA A 226 26.62 9.58 -4.29
C ALA A 226 27.33 8.37 -4.92
N SER A 227 27.53 7.28 -4.17
CA SER A 227 28.27 6.09 -4.61
C SER A 227 27.41 5.06 -5.35
N LEU A 228 26.17 4.83 -4.89
CA LEU A 228 25.19 3.94 -5.53
C LEU A 228 23.81 4.60 -5.57
N PRO A 229 23.52 5.42 -6.59
CA PRO A 229 22.30 6.21 -6.62
C PRO A 229 21.08 5.37 -6.99
N PHE A 230 20.01 5.46 -6.20
CA PHE A 230 18.69 4.89 -6.52
C PHE A 230 17.82 5.92 -7.27
N GLU A 231 18.26 6.32 -8.46
CA GLU A 231 17.70 7.44 -9.24
C GLU A 231 16.17 7.40 -9.40
N GLU A 232 15.61 6.26 -9.81
CA GLU A 232 14.16 6.12 -10.01
C GLU A 232 13.35 6.42 -8.75
N PHE A 233 13.88 6.05 -7.59
CA PHE A 233 13.26 6.31 -6.28
C PHE A 233 13.36 7.79 -5.90
N PHE A 234 14.51 8.44 -6.12
CA PHE A 234 14.67 9.87 -5.86
C PHE A 234 13.76 10.71 -6.72
N ILE A 235 13.57 10.33 -8.00
CA ILE A 235 12.56 10.93 -8.86
C ILE A 235 11.18 10.83 -8.22
N GLN A 236 10.82 9.71 -7.59
CA GLN A 236 9.53 9.63 -6.89
C GLN A 236 9.47 10.48 -5.61
N CYS A 237 10.56 10.60 -4.85
CA CYS A 237 10.63 11.53 -3.72
C CYS A 237 10.44 12.99 -4.18
N MET A 238 11.10 13.39 -5.28
CA MET A 238 10.93 14.72 -5.87
C MET A 238 9.51 14.93 -6.38
N VAL A 239 8.91 13.94 -7.06
CA VAL A 239 7.51 13.99 -7.51
C VAL A 239 6.55 14.15 -6.33
N MET A 240 6.77 13.46 -5.22
CA MET A 240 5.98 13.57 -3.99
C MET A 240 6.09 14.96 -3.37
N VAL A 241 7.32 15.51 -3.24
CA VAL A 241 7.52 16.88 -2.74
C VAL A 241 6.86 17.90 -3.67
N LYS A 242 7.07 17.75 -4.98
CA LYS A 242 6.45 18.60 -6.01
C LYS A 242 4.92 18.56 -5.92
N SER A 243 4.31 17.38 -5.76
CA SER A 243 2.85 17.25 -5.70
C SER A 243 2.24 17.98 -4.51
N VAL A 244 2.97 18.03 -3.38
CA VAL A 244 2.60 18.85 -2.22
C VAL A 244 2.75 20.34 -2.52
N LEU A 245 3.90 20.77 -3.04
CA LEU A 245 4.18 22.20 -3.28
C LEU A 245 3.28 22.82 -4.37
N GLU A 246 2.87 22.03 -5.35
CA GLU A 246 2.00 22.49 -6.45
C GLU A 246 0.51 22.26 -6.19
N CYS A 247 0.14 21.63 -5.07
CA CYS A 247 -1.24 21.33 -4.71
C CYS A 247 -2.06 22.64 -4.59
N LYS A 248 -3.11 22.74 -5.41
CA LYS A 248 -3.94 23.96 -5.48
C LYS A 248 -4.75 24.16 -4.21
N GLU A 249 -5.10 23.06 -3.56
CA GLU A 249 -5.90 23.01 -2.33
C GLU A 249 -5.12 23.51 -1.10
N TYR A 250 -3.79 23.52 -1.17
CA TYR A 250 -2.94 24.06 -0.10
C TYR A 250 -2.64 25.55 -0.27
N LYS A 251 -2.97 26.14 -1.42
CA LYS A 251 -2.77 27.57 -1.66
C LYS A 251 -3.90 28.39 -1.02
N PRO A 252 -3.60 29.55 -0.40
CA PRO A 252 -4.62 30.44 0.13
C PRO A 252 -5.61 30.88 -0.96
N SER A 253 -6.91 30.82 -0.71
CA SER A 253 -7.92 31.37 -1.62
C SER A 253 -7.96 32.90 -1.53
N LEU A 254 -7.75 33.59 -2.65
CA LEU A 254 -7.79 35.07 -2.76
C LEU A 254 -9.21 35.62 -3.09
N THR A 255 -10.25 34.78 -3.08
CA THR A 255 -11.57 35.15 -3.60
C THR A 255 -12.51 35.61 -2.50
N GLY A 256 -12.72 36.94 -2.41
CA GLY A 256 -13.91 37.53 -1.81
C GLY A 256 -15.09 37.44 -2.78
N ARG A 257 -16.03 36.52 -2.54
CA ARG A 257 -17.37 36.55 -3.14
C ARG A 257 -18.41 36.10 -2.13
N VAL A 258 -19.61 36.66 -2.25
CA VAL A 258 -20.80 36.34 -1.45
C VAL A 258 -21.18 34.87 -1.67
N MET A 259 -21.20 34.07 -0.60
CA MET A 259 -21.50 32.63 -0.65
C MET A 259 -22.47 32.26 0.47
N ASP A 260 -23.30 31.25 0.23
CA ASP A 260 -24.27 30.70 1.20
C ASP A 260 -23.60 30.09 2.45
N GLU A 261 -24.37 29.80 3.50
CA GLU A 261 -23.87 29.27 4.79
C GLU A 261 -23.09 27.93 4.67
N ASN A 262 -23.43 27.08 3.69
CA ASN A 262 -22.72 25.83 3.44
C ASN A 262 -21.38 26.08 2.72
N GLY A 263 -21.35 27.04 1.80
CA GLY A 263 -20.16 27.55 1.13
C GLY A 263 -19.18 28.22 2.09
N VAL A 264 -19.69 28.96 3.08
CA VAL A 264 -18.88 29.57 4.16
C VAL A 264 -18.18 28.49 4.99
N THR A 265 -18.87 27.42 5.35
CA THR A 265 -18.29 26.32 6.14
C THR A 265 -17.20 25.57 5.36
N PHE A 266 -17.42 25.33 4.06
CA PHE A 266 -16.45 24.67 3.19
C PHE A 266 -15.18 25.53 2.97
N GLU A 267 -15.34 26.82 2.63
CA GLU A 267 -14.19 27.72 2.45
C GLU A 267 -13.41 27.94 3.74
N GLN A 268 -14.09 27.99 4.89
CA GLN A 268 -13.41 28.06 6.18
C GLN A 268 -12.59 26.80 6.48
N ARG A 269 -13.14 25.60 6.22
CA ARG A 269 -12.39 24.33 6.37
C ARG A 269 -11.17 24.28 5.44
N LYS A 270 -11.34 24.69 4.19
CA LYS A 270 -10.26 24.79 3.21
C LYS A 270 -9.17 25.77 3.64
N LYS A 271 -9.55 26.95 4.14
CA LYS A 271 -8.61 27.95 4.68
C LYS A 271 -7.84 27.40 5.88
N ASN A 272 -8.52 26.74 6.81
CA ASN A 272 -7.87 26.14 7.98
C ASN A 272 -6.86 25.04 7.57
N ALA A 273 -7.26 24.16 6.65
CA ALA A 273 -6.37 23.11 6.14
C ALA A 273 -5.18 23.69 5.36
N SER A 274 -5.40 24.69 4.49
CA SER A 274 -4.34 25.40 3.77
C SER A 274 -3.35 26.06 4.73
N ASN A 275 -3.82 26.73 5.79
CA ASN A 275 -2.96 27.34 6.81
C ASN A 275 -2.14 26.29 7.56
N ALA A 276 -2.75 25.18 7.95
CA ALA A 276 -2.07 24.09 8.65
C ALA A 276 -0.96 23.48 7.78
N VAL A 277 -1.28 23.19 6.51
CA VAL A 277 -0.30 22.65 5.55
C VAL A 277 0.80 23.67 5.27
N SER A 278 0.48 24.94 5.09
CA SER A 278 1.48 25.99 4.89
C SER A 278 2.44 26.08 6.08
N GLY A 279 1.95 25.99 7.32
CA GLY A 279 2.80 25.98 8.51
C GLY A 279 3.74 24.77 8.53
N ILE A 280 3.25 23.58 8.16
CA ILE A 280 4.05 22.36 8.07
C ILE A 280 5.11 22.48 6.95
N VAL A 281 4.73 22.94 5.76
CA VAL A 281 5.67 23.08 4.64
C VAL A 281 6.78 24.07 4.97
N SER A 282 6.43 25.21 5.59
CA SER A 282 7.43 26.21 6.02
C SER A 282 8.40 25.67 7.07
N SER A 283 7.94 24.81 7.99
CA SER A 283 8.84 24.20 8.99
C SER A 283 9.76 23.13 8.39
N LEU A 284 9.30 22.41 7.37
CA LEU A 284 10.08 21.38 6.69
C LEU A 284 11.07 21.95 5.67
N LEU A 285 10.77 23.11 5.09
CA LEU A 285 11.58 23.79 4.08
C LEU A 285 12.04 25.16 4.57
N PRO A 286 12.88 25.25 5.61
CA PRO A 286 13.55 26.49 5.95
C PRO A 286 14.51 26.89 4.80
N ASN A 287 14.87 28.18 4.75
CA ASN A 287 15.67 28.75 3.66
C ASN A 287 16.98 27.97 3.42
N GLU A 288 17.64 27.52 4.48
CA GLU A 288 18.88 26.75 4.41
C GLU A 288 18.67 25.41 3.69
N ARG A 289 17.56 24.72 3.99
CA ARG A 289 17.23 23.43 3.36
C ARG A 289 16.81 23.63 1.90
N ILE A 290 16.12 24.72 1.57
CA ILE A 290 15.78 25.07 0.19
C ILE A 290 17.06 25.28 -0.62
N VAL A 291 18.00 26.07 -0.11
CA VAL A 291 19.29 26.31 -0.78
C VAL A 291 20.06 25.00 -0.97
N LEU A 292 20.10 24.15 0.05
CA LEU A 292 20.72 22.81 -0.05
C LEU A 292 20.05 21.95 -1.14
N LEU A 293 18.72 21.89 -1.15
CA LEU A 293 17.94 21.15 -2.14
C LEU A 293 18.26 21.64 -3.56
N CYS A 294 18.20 22.95 -3.79
CA CYS A 294 18.52 23.56 -5.08
C CYS A 294 19.94 23.23 -5.54
N ASN A 295 20.92 23.34 -4.64
CA ASN A 295 22.32 23.03 -4.95
C ASN A 295 22.50 21.56 -5.34
N ILE A 296 21.85 20.63 -4.64
CA ILE A 296 21.89 19.20 -4.96
C ILE A 296 21.22 18.92 -6.31
N LEU A 297 20.05 19.50 -6.56
CA LEU A 297 19.32 19.30 -7.81
C LEU A 297 20.10 19.84 -9.01
N VAL A 298 20.69 21.03 -8.91
CA VAL A 298 21.52 21.61 -9.98
C VAL A 298 22.74 20.75 -10.26
N ARG A 299 23.41 20.23 -9.22
CA ARG A 299 24.59 19.37 -9.38
C ARG A 299 24.25 18.01 -9.98
N ARG A 300 23.13 17.42 -9.58
CA ARG A 300 22.73 16.05 -9.95
C ARG A 300 22.00 15.99 -11.29
N TYR A 301 21.22 17.03 -11.62
CA TYR A 301 20.44 17.14 -12.85
C TYR A 301 20.73 18.46 -13.54
N PRO A 302 21.95 18.65 -14.08
CA PRO A 302 22.24 19.83 -14.87
C PRO A 302 21.27 19.89 -16.05
N SER A 303 20.58 21.02 -16.20
CA SER A 303 19.77 21.28 -17.38
C SER A 303 20.68 21.19 -18.60
N ASN A 304 20.61 20.11 -19.37
CA ASN A 304 21.20 20.08 -20.69
C ASN A 304 20.55 21.23 -21.47
N GLN A 305 21.31 22.30 -21.72
CA GLN A 305 20.98 23.27 -22.74
C GLN A 305 21.04 22.52 -24.08
N GLN A 306 19.88 22.12 -24.58
CA GLN A 306 19.61 21.88 -26.00
C GLN A 306 18.44 22.77 -26.40
#